data_AF-A0A257GVW2-F1
#
_entry.id   AF-A0A257GVW2-F1
#
_cell.length_a   1.000
_cell.length_b   1.000
_cell.length_c   1.000
_cell.angle_alpha   90.00
_cell.angle_beta   90.00
_cell.angle_gamma   90.00
#
_symmetry.space_group_name_H-M   'P 1'
#
loop_
_entity.id
_entity.type
_entity.pdbx_description
1 polymer ?
#
loop_
_entity_poly.entity_id
_entity_poly.type
_entity_poly.pdbx_seq_one_letter_code
_entity_poly.pdbx_strand_id
1 'polypeptide(L)'
;AFYKAQRQWLHDAAVRSLDHEEPGILATMLMAADGSRGWVTVVSTASLPQATQAPLRLADLDREAHYRVRVHPLWPAHPRHSKRSAGPFTDGVDLVLPGQALLHAGLALPVMQPGTGVLLSLERLHA
;
A
#
# COMPACT_ATOMS: atom_id res chain seq x y z
N ALA A 1 -0.96 21.05 -6.32
CA ALA A 1 -0.02 21.42 -5.24
C ALA A 1 0.73 20.20 -4.70
N PHE A 2 0.04 19.13 -4.30
CA PHE A 2 0.64 17.91 -3.72
C PHE A 2 1.77 17.27 -4.56
N TYR A 3 1.52 16.94 -5.84
CA TYR A 3 2.54 16.32 -6.69
C TYR A 3 3.82 17.16 -6.79
N LYS A 4 3.72 18.48 -6.94
CA LYS A 4 4.89 19.36 -7.02
C LYS A 4 5.75 19.31 -5.75
N ALA A 5 5.11 19.20 -4.58
CA ALA A 5 5.82 19.07 -3.30
C ALA A 5 6.52 17.71 -3.11
N GLN A 6 6.03 16.66 -3.80
CA GLN A 6 6.58 15.30 -3.69
C GLN A 6 7.48 14.92 -4.87
N ARG A 7 7.46 15.71 -5.96
CA ARG A 7 8.12 15.45 -7.23
C ARG A 7 9.59 15.05 -7.08
N GLN A 8 10.37 15.85 -6.35
CA GLN A 8 11.81 15.61 -6.24
C GLN A 8 12.07 14.22 -5.64
N TRP A 9 11.48 13.95 -4.48
CA TRP A 9 11.56 12.64 -3.85
C TRP A 9 11.02 11.51 -4.75
N LEU A 10 9.91 11.72 -5.46
CA LEU A 10 9.35 10.70 -6.37
C LEU A 10 10.31 10.34 -7.51
N HIS A 11 11.10 11.29 -8.01
CA HIS A 11 12.10 11.04 -9.04
C HIS A 11 13.33 10.32 -8.51
N ASP A 12 13.67 10.53 -7.24
CA ASP A 12 14.84 9.93 -6.61
C ASP A 12 14.54 8.57 -5.95
N ALA A 13 13.26 8.24 -5.75
CA ALA A 13 12.84 7.00 -5.12
C ALA A 13 13.13 5.77 -5.98
N ALA A 14 13.60 4.70 -5.36
CA ALA A 14 13.72 3.40 -6.00
C ALA A 14 12.32 2.84 -6.28
N VAL A 15 12.04 2.51 -7.54
CA VAL A 15 10.74 1.99 -7.98
C VAL A 15 10.84 0.50 -8.28
N ARG A 16 9.89 -0.28 -7.75
CA ARG A 16 9.81 -1.73 -7.99
C ARG A 16 8.37 -2.19 -8.15
N SER A 17 8.14 -3.15 -9.03
CA SER A 17 6.90 -3.91 -9.00
C SER A 17 6.88 -4.80 -7.75
N LEU A 18 5.69 -4.98 -7.17
CA LEU A 18 5.45 -5.99 -6.14
C LEU A 18 4.64 -7.12 -6.74
N ASP A 19 5.05 -8.34 -6.42
CA ASP A 19 4.31 -9.53 -6.82
C ASP A 19 3.04 -9.68 -5.97
N HIS A 20 1.98 -10.17 -6.60
CA HIS A 20 0.73 -10.48 -5.93
C HIS A 20 0.14 -11.77 -6.51
N GLU A 21 -0.47 -12.59 -5.66
CA GLU A 21 -1.02 -13.90 -6.07
C GLU A 21 -2.21 -13.76 -7.03
N GLU A 22 -3.00 -12.70 -6.86
CA GLU A 22 -4.09 -12.35 -7.76
C GLU A 22 -3.59 -11.63 -9.02
N PRO A 23 -3.76 -12.19 -10.24
CA PRO A 23 -3.31 -11.56 -11.49
C PRO A 23 -3.98 -10.22 -11.79
N GLY A 24 -5.18 -9.99 -11.23
CA GLY A 24 -5.91 -8.74 -11.38
C GLY A 24 -5.35 -7.60 -10.53
N ILE A 25 -4.33 -7.84 -9.70
CA ILE A 25 -3.74 -6.83 -8.81
C ILE A 25 -2.35 -6.44 -9.29
N LEU A 26 -2.20 -5.15 -9.57
CA LEU A 26 -0.93 -4.54 -9.89
C LEU A 26 -0.49 -3.68 -8.70
N ALA A 27 0.71 -3.93 -8.19
CA ALA A 27 1.28 -3.16 -7.10
C ALA A 27 2.66 -2.63 -7.47
N THR A 28 2.91 -1.36 -7.18
CA THR A 28 4.20 -0.71 -7.40
C THR A 28 4.60 0.02 -6.14
N MET A 29 5.84 -0.17 -5.72
CA MET A 29 6.41 0.43 -4.54
C MET A 29 7.52 1.41 -4.92
N LEU A 30 7.52 2.55 -4.25
CA LEU A 30 8.51 3.61 -4.34
C LEU A 30 9.12 3.77 -2.95
N MET A 31 10.44 3.68 -2.82
CA MET A 31 11.14 3.79 -1.54
C MET A 31 12.25 4.82 -1.61
N ALA A 32 12.36 5.68 -0.60
CA ALA A 32 13.53 6.55 -0.45
C ALA A 32 14.80 5.70 -0.28
N ALA A 33 15.94 6.18 -0.80
CA ALA A 33 17.21 5.45 -0.73
C ALA A 33 17.65 5.11 0.70
N ASP A 34 17.25 5.90 1.70
CA ASP A 34 17.53 5.70 3.11
C ASP A 34 16.51 4.81 3.86
N GLY A 35 15.48 4.34 3.15
CA GLY A 35 14.38 3.53 3.68
C GLY A 35 13.45 4.29 4.64
N SER A 36 13.54 5.62 4.73
CA SER A 36 12.80 6.42 5.71
C SER A 36 11.32 6.60 5.35
N ARG A 37 11.00 6.62 4.05
CA ARG A 37 9.64 6.83 3.54
C ARG A 37 9.41 6.10 2.23
N GLY A 38 8.20 5.59 2.05
CA GLY A 38 7.82 4.90 0.83
C GLY A 38 6.34 5.04 0.50
N TRP A 39 6.00 4.86 -0.77
CA TRP A 39 4.63 4.77 -1.26
C TRP A 39 4.40 3.42 -1.94
N VAL A 40 3.18 2.92 -1.84
CA VAL A 40 2.75 1.73 -2.58
C VAL A 40 1.44 2.05 -3.27
N THR A 41 1.45 2.01 -4.59
CA THR A 41 0.23 2.10 -5.39
C THR A 41 -0.26 0.70 -5.69
N VAL A 42 -1.53 0.43 -5.40
CA VAL A 42 -2.17 -0.85 -5.71
C VAL A 42 -3.40 -0.57 -6.56
N VAL A 43 -3.56 -1.29 -7.67
CA VAL A 43 -4.67 -1.12 -8.62
C VAL A 43 -5.27 -2.49 -8.91
N SER A 44 -6.59 -2.57 -8.84
CA SER A 44 -7.36 -3.70 -9.34
C SER A 44 -7.75 -3.46 -10.80
N THR A 45 -7.41 -4.41 -11.66
CA THR A 45 -7.61 -4.34 -13.12
C THR A 45 -8.69 -5.30 -13.62
N ALA A 46 -9.07 -6.28 -12.79
CA ALA A 46 -10.05 -7.31 -13.14
C ALA A 46 -10.93 -7.66 -11.94
N SER A 47 -12.11 -8.22 -12.23
CA SER A 47 -12.97 -8.75 -11.17
C SER A 47 -12.27 -9.92 -10.50
N LEU A 48 -12.11 -9.84 -9.19
CA LEU A 48 -11.44 -10.88 -8.43
C LEU A 48 -12.43 -11.96 -8.02
N PRO A 49 -12.05 -13.25 -8.05
CA PRO A 49 -12.94 -14.35 -7.74
C PRO A 49 -13.34 -14.40 -6.24
N GLN A 50 -12.56 -13.77 -5.36
CA GLN A 50 -12.81 -13.70 -3.92
C GLN A 50 -12.81 -12.26 -3.42
N ALA A 51 -13.66 -11.99 -2.41
CA ALA A 51 -13.74 -10.70 -1.76
C ALA A 51 -12.53 -10.42 -0.83
N THR A 52 -11.91 -11.46 -0.28
CA THR A 52 -10.69 -11.34 0.54
C THR A 52 -9.49 -11.68 -0.33
N GLN A 53 -8.61 -10.71 -0.53
CA GLN A 53 -7.41 -10.85 -1.34
C GLN A 53 -6.28 -11.45 -0.50
N ALA A 54 -5.36 -12.15 -1.16
CA ALA A 54 -4.08 -12.49 -0.54
C ALA A 54 -3.38 -11.22 0.02
N PRO A 55 -2.65 -11.30 1.13
CA PRO A 55 -1.93 -10.15 1.65
C PRO A 55 -0.88 -9.64 0.67
N LEU A 56 -0.80 -8.32 0.48
CA LEU A 56 0.27 -7.70 -0.29
C LEU A 56 1.56 -7.67 0.54
N ARG A 57 2.58 -8.42 0.10
CA ARG A 57 3.90 -8.38 0.72
C ARG A 57 4.69 -7.19 0.19
N LEU A 58 5.24 -6.40 1.11
CA LEU A 58 6.15 -5.32 0.75
C LEU A 58 7.56 -5.85 0.59
N ALA A 59 8.49 -4.98 0.20
CA ALA A 59 9.86 -5.37 -0.05
C ALA A 59 10.84 -4.24 0.29
N ASP A 60 12.11 -4.59 0.40
CA ASP A 60 13.23 -3.65 0.66
C ASP A 60 13.02 -2.80 1.92
N LEU A 61 12.35 -3.38 2.92
CA LEU A 61 12.18 -2.80 4.24
C LEU A 61 13.24 -3.34 5.20
N ASP A 62 13.67 -2.52 6.15
CA ASP A 62 14.46 -2.98 7.29
C ASP A 62 13.57 -3.85 8.18
N ARG A 63 14.01 -5.09 8.43
CA ARG A 63 13.23 -6.09 9.18
C ARG A 63 12.98 -5.68 10.63
N GLU A 64 13.94 -4.98 11.24
CA GLU A 64 13.92 -4.61 12.65
C GLU A 64 13.26 -3.24 12.89
N ALA A 65 13.14 -2.42 11.84
CA ALA A 65 12.50 -1.13 11.93
C ALA A 65 10.97 -1.24 12.01
N HIS A 66 10.33 -0.26 12.64
CA HIS A 66 8.88 -0.12 12.64
C HIS A 66 8.45 0.91 11.60
N TYR A 67 7.38 0.62 10.89
CA TYR A 67 6.82 1.49 9.87
C TYR A 67 5.40 1.88 10.24
N ARG A 68 5.13 3.17 10.22
CA ARG A 68 3.78 3.72 10.20
C ARG A 68 3.23 3.58 8.78
N VAL A 69 2.15 2.81 8.65
CA VAL A 69 1.45 2.54 7.41
C VAL A 69 0.12 3.27 7.44
N ARG A 70 -0.08 4.16 6.47
CA ARG A 70 -1.36 4.85 6.24
C ARG A 70 -1.96 4.41 4.93
N VAL A 71 -3.26 4.14 4.95
CA VAL A 71 -4.05 3.84 3.75
C VAL A 71 -4.84 5.07 3.36
N HIS A 72 -4.56 5.57 2.16
CA HIS A 72 -5.28 6.72 1.61
C HIS A 72 -6.61 6.25 1.00
N PRO A 73 -7.59 7.15 0.81
CA PRO A 73 -8.87 6.78 0.21
C PRO A 73 -8.74 6.12 -1.16
N LEU A 74 -9.68 5.23 -1.48
CA LEU A 74 -9.79 4.60 -2.79
C LEU A 74 -9.99 5.65 -3.89
N TRP A 75 -9.40 5.38 -5.06
CA TRP A 75 -9.52 6.21 -6.25
C TRP A 75 -9.92 5.37 -7.48
N PRO A 76 -10.83 5.85 -8.35
CA PRO A 76 -11.73 6.99 -8.09
C PRO A 76 -12.62 6.71 -6.87
N ALA A 77 -13.03 7.78 -6.18
CA ALA A 77 -13.93 7.64 -5.03
C ALA A 77 -15.26 7.04 -5.50
N HIS A 78 -15.55 5.80 -5.11
CA HIS A 78 -16.77 5.13 -5.54
C HIS A 78 -17.92 5.45 -4.57
N PRO A 79 -19.03 6.07 -5.02
CA PRO A 79 -19.99 6.65 -4.08
C PRO A 79 -20.87 5.67 -3.31
N ARG A 80 -20.92 4.36 -3.62
CA ARG A 80 -22.04 3.50 -3.14
C ARG A 80 -21.79 2.03 -2.77
N HIS A 81 -20.67 1.38 -3.08
CA HIS A 81 -20.65 -0.11 -2.98
C HIS A 81 -19.35 -0.79 -2.54
N SER A 82 -18.41 -0.11 -1.87
CA SER A 82 -17.36 -0.88 -1.19
C SER A 82 -17.94 -1.49 0.08
N LYS A 83 -18.21 -2.80 0.08
CA LYS A 83 -18.32 -3.55 1.33
C LYS A 83 -17.03 -3.27 2.08
N ARG A 84 -17.08 -2.49 3.17
CA ARG A 84 -15.94 -2.27 4.04
C ARG A 84 -15.49 -3.64 4.51
N SER A 85 -14.38 -4.14 3.96
CA SER A 85 -13.63 -5.18 4.65
C SER A 85 -13.25 -4.58 5.99
N ALA A 86 -13.64 -5.24 7.08
CA ALA A 86 -13.21 -4.95 8.44
C ALA A 86 -11.72 -5.32 8.62
N GLY A 87 -10.89 -4.94 7.66
CA GLY A 87 -9.44 -4.95 7.81
C GLY A 87 -9.01 -3.84 8.77
N PRO A 88 -7.76 -3.87 9.25
CA PRO A 88 -7.26 -2.93 10.25
C PRO A 88 -7.27 -1.46 9.78
N PHE A 89 -7.47 -1.22 8.48
CA PHE A 89 -7.49 0.08 7.84
C PHE A 89 -8.87 0.76 7.87
N THR A 90 -9.49 0.80 9.05
CA THR A 90 -10.71 1.59 9.28
C THR A 90 -10.38 3.08 9.35
N ASP A 91 -11.33 3.92 8.94
CA ASP A 91 -11.18 5.36 8.64
C ASP A 91 -10.13 6.09 9.51
N GLY A 92 -8.96 6.34 8.93
CA GLY A 92 -7.93 7.24 9.47
C GLY A 92 -6.96 6.63 10.49
N VAL A 93 -7.01 5.32 10.77
CA VAL A 93 -6.07 4.68 11.69
C VAL A 93 -4.80 4.24 10.96
N ASP A 94 -3.68 4.83 11.34
CA ASP A 94 -2.37 4.37 10.91
C ASP A 94 -1.98 3.09 11.66
N LEU A 95 -1.40 2.12 10.97
CA LEU A 95 -0.88 0.92 11.60
C LEU A 95 0.62 1.04 11.80
N VAL A 96 1.13 0.65 12.97
CA VAL A 96 2.56 0.53 13.20
C VAL A 96 2.91 -0.94 13.18
N LEU A 97 3.70 -1.35 12.20
CA LEU A 97 4.09 -2.74 11.99
C LEU A 97 5.61 -2.85 11.84
N PRO A 98 6.25 -3.89 12.39
CA PRO A 98 7.65 -4.14 12.12
C PRO A 98 7.85 -4.52 10.65
N GLY A 99 8.99 -4.16 10.06
CA GLY A 99 9.28 -4.44 8.67
C GLY A 99 9.23 -5.93 8.35
N GLN A 100 9.65 -6.80 9.28
CA GLN A 100 9.49 -8.25 9.12
C GLN A 100 8.04 -8.69 8.88
N ALA A 101 7.04 -8.06 9.53
CA ALA A 101 5.63 -8.41 9.32
C ALA A 101 5.17 -7.96 7.92
N LEU A 102 5.60 -6.79 7.47
CA LEU A 102 5.29 -6.28 6.13
C LEU A 102 5.91 -7.10 5.01
N LEU A 103 7.09 -7.69 5.25
CA LEU A 103 7.79 -8.57 4.31
C LEU A 103 7.18 -9.99 4.28
N HIS A 104 6.85 -10.55 5.45
CA HIS A 104 6.51 -11.99 5.58
C HIS A 104 5.03 -12.31 5.81
N ALA A 105 4.25 -11.42 6.42
CA ALA A 105 2.80 -11.59 6.55
C ALA A 105 2.07 -10.78 5.48
N GLY A 106 2.60 -9.60 5.12
CA GLY A 106 2.00 -8.68 4.18
C GLY A 106 0.83 -7.90 4.78
N LEU A 107 0.19 -7.08 3.95
CA LEU A 107 -0.93 -6.24 4.31
C LEU A 107 -2.21 -6.72 3.65
N ALA A 108 -3.26 -6.91 4.44
CA ALA A 108 -4.59 -7.18 3.90
C ALA A 108 -5.10 -5.95 3.14
N LEU A 109 -5.35 -6.11 1.85
CA LEU A 109 -5.84 -5.03 0.99
C LEU A 109 -7.33 -4.76 1.25
N PRO A 110 -7.79 -3.50 1.08
CA PRO A 110 -9.21 -3.21 1.07
C PRO A 110 -9.88 -3.90 -0.12
N VAL A 111 -11.18 -4.19 -0.02
CA VAL A 111 -11.95 -4.73 -1.15
C VAL A 111 -11.98 -3.69 -2.26
N MET A 112 -11.36 -4.02 -3.40
CA MET A 112 -11.28 -3.15 -4.57
C MET A 112 -12.11 -3.71 -5.72
N GLN A 113 -12.82 -2.81 -6.42
CA GLN A 113 -13.49 -3.11 -7.68
C GLN A 113 -12.51 -2.93 -8.85
N PRO A 114 -12.77 -3.53 -10.02
CA PRO A 114 -11.95 -3.30 -11.21
C PRO A 114 -11.91 -1.80 -11.55
N GLY A 115 -10.73 -1.30 -11.92
CA GLY A 115 -10.51 0.12 -12.21
C GLY A 115 -10.37 1.00 -10.97
N THR A 116 -10.34 0.43 -9.77
CA THR A 116 -10.06 1.16 -8.53
C THR A 116 -8.66 0.86 -8.00
N GLY A 117 -8.12 1.79 -7.24
CA GLY A 117 -6.84 1.62 -6.58
C GLY A 117 -6.78 2.32 -5.23
N VAL A 118 -5.68 2.07 -4.54
CA VAL A 118 -5.35 2.66 -3.25
C VAL A 118 -3.89 3.08 -3.24
N LEU A 119 -3.59 4.11 -2.44
CA LEU A 119 -2.22 4.50 -2.12
C LEU A 119 -1.97 4.14 -0.65
N LEU A 120 -0.86 3.46 -0.38
CA LEU A 120 -0.32 3.27 0.95
C LEU A 120 0.88 4.19 1.12
N SER A 121 1.03 4.83 2.26
CA SER A 121 2.27 5.54 2.62
C SER A 121 2.92 4.90 3.83
N LEU A 122 4.23 4.79 3.78
CA LEU A 122 5.12 4.20 4.77
C LEU A 122 6.03 5.30 5.31
N GLU A 123 6.18 5.36 6.62
CA GLU A 123 7.14 6.20 7.31
C GLU A 123 7.87 5.33 8.35
N ARG A 124 9.19 5.23 8.25
CA ARG A 124 10.01 4.54 9.25
C ARG A 124 9.99 5.35 10.53
N LEU A 125 9.64 4.71 11.65
CA LEU A 125 9.73 5.31 12.96
C LEU A 125 11.17 5.21 13.45
N HIS A 126 11.70 6.32 13.95
CA HIS A 126 12.94 6.29 14.72
C HIS A 126 12.63 5.67 16.08
N ALA A 127 13.45 4.69 16.48
CA ALA A 127 13.44 4.16 17.84
C ALA A 127 13.96 5.21 18.84
#